data_AF-A0A812SVN6-F1
#
_entry.id   AF-A0A812SVN6-F1
#
_cell.length_a   1.000
_cell.length_b   1.000
_cell.length_c   1.000
_cell.angle_alpha   90.00
_cell.angle_beta   90.00
_cell.angle_gamma   90.00
#
_symmetry.space_group_name_H-M   'P 1'
#
loop_
_entity.id
_entity.type
_entity.pdbx_description
1 polymer ?
#
loop_
_entity_poly.entity_id
_entity_poly.type
_entity_poly.pdbx_seq_one_letter_code
_entity_poly.pdbx_strand_id
1 'polypeptide(L)'
;MADSGEGVGWLTSARRHLPPSGSGRARRRLVLGLTWCAVAHLWHGHRCQPFAFGPAAPVSSGPEVDDAGVLLLGREAWCFNRWRAETDDVRGGASSAQFKGLTDASGNAEFCGMLSSSVRDPFASVSLQASALPEPLSELKGLVLDISKADGSEYTVGLRMLGAPAGIQHAFKFTAEAGRLEMCFRDFQPMLQGRVQPDDETRLVLERVESITIQKHGSNGPSHEPFSLVLRSVCGIPGRDLPPPPPPARKTKWTCRACGTMNFDSSDSCTRCGEGRYAEEERAASAAADAARKQQVKWECGACGQKNFASASECYKCGAPRG
;
A
#
# COMPACT_ATOMS: atom_id res chain seq x y z
N MET A 1 51.78 -38.67 -16.39
CA MET A 1 53.14 -38.73 -15.82
C MET A 1 53.78 -37.39 -16.10
N ALA A 2 54.30 -36.71 -15.08
CA ALA A 2 54.68 -35.29 -15.00
C ALA A 2 53.46 -34.34 -15.11
N ASP A 3 53.27 -33.30 -14.30
CA ASP A 3 54.20 -32.34 -13.68
C ASP A 3 53.51 -31.82 -12.38
N SER A 4 54.15 -31.86 -11.20
CA SER A 4 54.81 -30.73 -10.50
C SER A 4 53.95 -29.45 -10.44
N GLY A 5 53.69 -28.76 -9.32
CA GLY A 5 54.21 -28.73 -7.97
C GLY A 5 53.67 -27.44 -7.28
N GLU A 6 54.17 -27.18 -6.07
CA GLU A 6 54.01 -25.93 -5.29
C GLU A 6 52.66 -25.75 -4.55
N GLY A 7 52.59 -25.47 -3.25
CA GLY A 7 53.59 -25.01 -2.29
C GLY A 7 52.85 -24.19 -1.24
N VAL A 8 52.45 -24.84 -0.14
CA VAL A 8 51.68 -24.22 0.95
C VAL A 8 52.66 -23.65 1.97
N GLY A 9 52.63 -22.33 2.18
CA GLY A 9 53.45 -21.71 3.22
C GLY A 9 53.13 -20.24 3.42
N TRP A 10 52.44 -19.91 4.51
CA TRP A 10 52.55 -18.58 5.12
C TRP A 10 52.77 -18.74 6.62
N LEU A 11 53.97 -18.30 7.01
CA LEU A 11 54.48 -18.26 8.37
C LEU A 11 53.84 -17.12 9.16
N THR A 12 53.70 -17.42 10.44
CA THR A 12 53.41 -16.54 11.58
C THR A 12 54.42 -15.42 11.77
N SER A 13 53.94 -14.30 12.34
CA SER A 13 54.48 -13.61 13.53
C SER A 13 54.61 -12.08 13.36
N ALA A 14 53.99 -11.32 14.26
CA ALA A 14 54.71 -10.56 15.29
C ALA A 14 53.83 -9.45 15.89
N ARG A 15 53.58 -9.57 17.20
CA ARG A 15 53.20 -8.47 18.10
C ARG A 15 54.38 -7.49 18.22
N ARG A 16 54.11 -6.19 18.33
CA ARG A 16 54.96 -5.28 19.13
C ARG A 16 54.13 -4.30 19.95
N HIS A 17 54.70 -4.03 21.12
CA HIS A 17 54.18 -3.35 22.28
C HIS A 17 54.22 -1.80 22.18
N LEU A 18 53.25 -1.18 22.85
CA LEU A 18 53.19 0.19 23.43
C LEU A 18 54.21 0.38 24.61
N PRO A 19 54.34 1.51 25.37
CA PRO A 19 53.86 2.93 25.33
C PRO A 19 55.01 3.94 25.75
N PRO A 20 54.89 5.02 26.60
CA PRO A 20 53.83 6.01 26.93
C PRO A 20 54.28 7.52 27.03
N SER A 21 53.29 8.40 27.26
CA SER A 21 53.27 9.60 28.16
C SER A 21 53.80 10.97 27.70
N GLY A 22 53.01 12.01 28.02
CA GLY A 22 53.37 13.42 27.91
C GLY A 22 52.24 14.35 28.33
N SER A 23 52.10 14.54 29.64
CA SER A 23 51.14 15.42 30.33
C SER A 23 51.51 16.91 30.25
N GLY A 24 50.51 17.79 30.18
CA GLY A 24 50.70 19.24 30.39
C GLY A 24 49.41 19.95 30.78
N ARG A 25 49.13 20.02 32.09
CA ARG A 25 48.11 20.92 32.69
C ARG A 25 48.73 22.30 32.89
N ALA A 26 47.99 23.36 32.58
CA ALA A 26 48.13 24.64 33.26
C ALA A 26 46.75 25.25 33.52
N ARG A 27 46.37 25.26 34.80
CA ARG A 27 45.26 26.04 35.37
C ARG A 27 45.80 27.43 35.72
N ARG A 28 45.04 28.48 35.43
CA ARG A 28 44.98 29.67 36.32
C ARG A 28 43.53 30.14 36.45
N ARG A 29 43.03 30.01 37.67
CA ARG A 29 41.86 30.71 38.21
C ARG A 29 42.29 32.13 38.57
N LEU A 30 41.44 33.11 38.31
CA LEU A 30 41.32 34.29 39.15
C LEU A 30 39.84 34.46 39.50
N VAL A 31 39.57 34.56 40.79
CA VAL A 31 38.30 34.86 41.44
C VAL A 31 38.54 36.14 42.26
N LEU A 32 37.44 36.87 42.52
CA LEU A 32 37.23 38.06 43.38
C LEU A 32 37.00 39.33 42.54
N GLY A 33 35.93 40.10 42.72
CA GLY A 33 34.90 40.09 43.76
C GLY A 33 33.69 40.96 43.37
N LEU A 34 32.60 40.72 44.11
CA LEU A 34 31.31 41.41 44.04
C LEU A 34 31.40 42.85 44.54
N THR A 35 30.59 43.74 43.94
CA THR A 35 29.82 44.73 44.71
C THR A 35 28.58 45.17 43.92
N TRP A 36 27.43 44.92 44.53
CA TRP A 36 26.11 45.47 44.20
C TRP A 36 26.04 46.91 44.69
N CYS A 37 25.61 47.84 43.85
CA CYS A 37 25.06 49.13 44.28
C CYS A 37 23.73 49.35 43.55
N ALA A 38 22.66 49.32 44.33
CA ALA A 38 21.34 49.76 43.94
C ALA A 38 21.33 51.29 43.82
N VAL A 39 20.76 51.81 42.73
CA VAL A 39 20.30 53.21 42.66
C VAL A 39 18.89 53.18 42.11
N ALA A 40 17.94 53.41 43.02
CA ALA A 40 16.58 53.80 42.68
C ALA A 40 16.56 55.32 42.49
N HIS A 41 16.04 55.81 41.36
CA HIS A 41 15.44 57.14 41.29
C HIS A 41 14.25 57.13 40.34
N LEU A 42 13.12 57.55 40.91
CA LEU A 42 11.88 57.89 40.25
C LEU A 42 12.07 59.02 39.22
N TRP A 43 11.32 58.98 38.12
CA TRP A 43 10.51 60.12 37.69
C TRP A 43 9.47 59.75 36.61
N HIS A 44 8.23 60.14 36.87
CA HIS A 44 7.16 60.65 35.99
C HIS A 44 6.98 59.97 34.60
N GLY A 45 5.86 59.32 34.29
CA GLY A 45 4.51 59.86 34.44
C GLY A 45 3.94 60.29 33.09
N HIS A 46 3.86 59.37 32.12
CA HIS A 46 3.06 59.56 30.90
C HIS A 46 2.07 58.41 30.77
N ARG A 47 0.79 58.74 30.99
CA ARG A 47 -0.37 57.89 30.72
C ARG A 47 -0.47 57.62 29.22
N CYS A 48 -0.19 56.39 28.79
CA CYS A 48 -0.74 55.86 27.55
C CYS A 48 -2.05 55.14 27.90
N GLN A 49 -3.16 55.63 27.35
CA GLN A 49 -4.46 54.96 27.46
C GLN A 49 -4.42 53.60 26.75
N PRO A 50 -5.04 52.56 27.29
CA PRO A 50 -5.24 51.31 26.57
C PRO A 50 -6.34 51.50 25.51
N PHE A 51 -6.01 51.24 24.25
CA PHE A 51 -7.03 51.03 23.21
C PHE A 51 -7.82 49.78 23.55
N ALA A 52 -9.10 49.96 23.86
CA ALA A 52 -10.05 48.87 24.04
C ALA A 52 -10.33 48.23 22.66
N PHE A 53 -9.92 46.98 22.48
CA PHE A 53 -10.45 46.13 21.42
C PHE A 53 -11.91 45.81 21.78
N GLY A 54 -12.86 46.35 21.00
CA GLY A 54 -14.23 45.85 21.03
C GLY A 54 -14.29 44.40 20.57
N PRO A 55 -15.27 43.60 21.02
CA PRO A 55 -15.38 42.20 20.61
C PRO A 55 -15.57 42.14 19.09
N ALA A 56 -14.73 41.34 18.44
CA ALA A 56 -14.86 41.04 17.02
C ALA A 56 -16.25 40.44 16.74
N ALA A 57 -16.88 40.89 15.66
CA ALA A 57 -18.12 40.33 15.16
C ALA A 57 -17.97 38.82 14.91
N PRO A 58 -19.02 38.00 15.13
CA PRO A 58 -18.94 36.57 14.89
C PRO A 58 -18.69 36.30 13.41
N VAL A 59 -17.57 35.63 13.13
CA VAL A 59 -17.27 35.06 11.81
C VAL A 59 -18.38 34.07 11.47
N SER A 60 -19.03 34.30 10.33
CA SER A 60 -20.04 33.39 9.78
C SER A 60 -19.40 32.02 9.52
N SER A 61 -19.91 31.01 10.23
CA SER A 61 -19.64 29.60 10.04
C SER A 61 -19.98 29.17 8.60
N GLY A 62 -18.95 29.04 7.75
CA GLY A 62 -18.98 28.10 6.63
C GLY A 62 -18.97 26.67 7.17
N PRO A 63 -19.31 25.65 6.35
CA PRO A 63 -19.55 24.31 6.85
C PRO A 63 -18.29 23.77 7.54
N GLU A 64 -18.41 23.56 8.85
CA GLU A 64 -17.53 22.68 9.61
C GLU A 64 -17.56 21.31 8.93
N VAL A 65 -16.45 20.96 8.29
CA VAL A 65 -16.18 19.58 7.93
C VAL A 65 -15.61 18.95 9.19
N ASP A 66 -16.51 18.39 10.00
CA ASP A 66 -16.17 17.59 11.17
C ASP A 66 -15.25 16.41 10.81
N ASP A 67 -14.12 16.39 11.52
CA ASP A 67 -13.42 15.25 12.12
C ASP A 67 -13.24 13.93 11.34
N ALA A 68 -11.98 13.55 11.10
CA ALA A 68 -11.34 12.38 11.70
C ALA A 68 -10.12 11.95 10.89
N GLY A 69 -8.98 12.50 11.25
CA GLY A 69 -7.68 12.00 10.86
C GLY A 69 -6.66 12.80 11.64
N VAL A 70 -6.08 12.18 12.67
CA VAL A 70 -4.95 12.75 13.43
C VAL A 70 -4.03 13.43 12.43
N LEU A 71 -3.96 14.77 12.51
CA LEU A 71 -3.10 15.58 11.65
C LEU A 71 -1.67 15.14 11.96
N LEU A 72 -1.15 14.17 11.19
CA LEU A 72 0.17 13.61 11.44
C LEU A 72 1.19 14.75 11.52
N LEU A 73 1.06 15.76 10.64
CA LEU A 73 1.83 17.02 10.60
C LEU A 73 1.03 18.12 9.87
N GLY A 74 0.58 19.17 10.57
CA GLY A 74 -0.24 20.25 9.98
C GLY A 74 -0.12 21.60 10.71
N ARG A 75 -1.10 22.49 10.50
CA ARG A 75 -1.11 23.93 10.85
C ARG A 75 -0.60 24.34 12.25
N GLU A 76 -0.61 23.46 13.24
CA GLU A 76 -0.12 23.76 14.59
C GLU A 76 1.20 23.04 14.99
N ALA A 77 1.75 22.14 14.16
CA ALA A 77 2.82 21.24 14.61
C ALA A 77 3.78 20.74 13.51
N TRP A 78 4.13 21.58 12.53
CA TRP A 78 5.21 21.24 11.61
C TRP A 78 6.53 21.06 12.37
N CYS A 79 6.93 19.81 12.57
CA CYS A 79 8.19 19.46 13.23
C CYS A 79 9.38 19.57 12.25
N PHE A 80 9.61 20.75 11.67
CA PHE A 80 10.63 20.98 10.63
C PHE A 80 12.03 20.47 11.02
N ASN A 81 12.38 20.56 12.29
CA ASN A 81 13.64 20.06 12.85
C ASN A 81 13.80 18.53 12.80
N ARG A 82 12.71 17.78 12.62
CA ARG A 82 12.72 16.31 12.50
C ARG A 82 12.83 15.84 11.06
N TRP A 83 12.53 16.70 10.09
CA TRP A 83 12.71 16.42 8.68
C TRP A 83 14.19 16.60 8.32
N ARG A 84 14.78 15.58 7.69
CA ARG A 84 16.15 15.65 7.18
C ARG A 84 16.13 15.61 5.67
N ALA A 85 16.91 16.48 5.04
CA ALA A 85 17.19 16.37 3.62
C ALA A 85 18.07 15.14 3.36
N GLU A 86 17.69 14.34 2.38
CA GLU A 86 18.48 13.25 1.82
C GLU A 86 18.64 13.52 0.33
N THR A 87 19.87 13.55 -0.15
CA THR A 87 20.18 13.94 -1.53
C THR A 87 21.12 12.93 -2.17
N ASP A 88 21.41 13.16 -3.44
CA ASP A 88 22.36 12.36 -4.20
C ASP A 88 23.83 12.76 -3.98
N ASP A 89 24.12 13.61 -2.99
CA ASP A 89 25.46 14.07 -2.59
C ASP A 89 26.40 12.91 -2.22
N VAL A 90 25.88 11.86 -1.58
CA VAL A 90 26.63 10.63 -1.29
C VAL A 90 27.12 9.91 -2.56
N ARG A 91 26.52 10.20 -3.73
CA ARG A 91 26.93 9.70 -5.06
C ARG A 91 27.71 10.75 -5.86
N GLY A 92 28.09 11.87 -5.24
CA GLY A 92 28.73 13.01 -5.91
C GLY A 92 27.75 13.93 -6.65
N GLY A 93 26.45 13.82 -6.38
CA GLY A 93 25.43 14.71 -6.91
C GLY A 93 25.43 16.09 -6.24
N ALA A 94 24.81 17.05 -6.91
CA ALA A 94 24.68 18.43 -6.44
C ALA A 94 23.21 18.84 -6.22
N SER A 95 22.31 17.86 -6.07
CA SER A 95 20.91 18.14 -5.78
C SER A 95 20.75 18.69 -4.37
N SER A 96 19.77 19.56 -4.18
CA SER A 96 19.44 20.16 -2.89
C SER A 96 17.96 19.95 -2.58
N ALA A 97 17.64 19.73 -1.31
CA ALA A 97 16.29 19.55 -0.82
C ALA A 97 16.14 20.29 0.52
N GLN A 98 15.00 20.96 0.71
CA GLN A 98 14.66 21.65 1.95
C GLN A 98 13.18 21.47 2.24
N PHE A 99 12.85 21.35 3.53
CA PHE A 99 11.47 21.39 4.02
C PHE A 99 11.37 22.52 5.04
N LYS A 100 10.60 23.57 4.71
CA LYS A 100 10.54 24.80 5.51
C LYS A 100 9.12 25.32 5.61
N GLY A 101 8.82 26.05 6.68
CA GLY A 101 7.57 26.81 6.77
C GLY A 101 7.61 28.00 5.82
N LEU A 102 6.47 28.29 5.18
CA LEU A 102 6.31 29.57 4.51
C LEU A 102 6.22 30.68 5.54
N THR A 103 6.82 31.82 5.23
CA THR A 103 6.81 33.02 6.09
C THR A 103 5.53 33.84 5.96
N ASP A 104 4.57 33.34 5.18
CA ASP A 104 3.26 33.95 5.04
C ASP A 104 2.34 33.56 6.21
N ALA A 105 1.17 34.21 6.30
CA ALA A 105 0.18 33.91 7.34
C ALA A 105 -0.54 32.56 7.11
N SER A 106 -0.15 31.76 6.10
CA SER A 106 -0.88 30.54 5.74
C SER A 106 -0.61 29.37 6.71
N GLY A 107 0.59 29.34 7.31
CA GLY A 107 1.10 28.23 8.10
C GLY A 107 1.43 26.98 7.27
N ASN A 108 1.59 27.12 5.95
CA ASN A 108 1.92 26.02 5.06
C ASN A 108 3.42 25.66 5.12
N ALA A 109 3.74 24.44 4.73
CA ALA A 109 5.10 23.98 4.53
C ALA A 109 5.43 23.91 3.03
N GLU A 110 6.69 24.19 2.67
CA GLU A 110 7.22 24.07 1.33
C GLU A 110 8.34 23.03 1.30
N PHE A 111 8.16 22.02 0.45
CA PHE A 111 9.22 21.13 -0.01
C PHE A 111 9.79 21.68 -1.31
N CYS A 112 11.02 22.18 -1.27
CA CYS A 112 11.66 22.82 -2.42
C CYS A 112 13.14 22.48 -2.53
N GLY A 113 13.70 22.72 -3.72
CA GLY A 113 15.13 22.56 -3.93
C GLY A 113 15.49 22.68 -5.40
N MET A 114 16.70 22.23 -5.73
CA MET A 114 17.18 22.11 -7.10
C MET A 114 17.65 20.69 -7.35
N LEU A 115 17.14 20.05 -8.40
CA LEU A 115 17.70 18.80 -8.90
C LEU A 115 18.85 19.09 -9.85
N SER A 116 19.95 18.36 -9.69
CA SER A 116 21.09 18.45 -10.60
C SER A 116 21.25 17.17 -11.42
N SER A 117 21.36 17.25 -12.74
CA SER A 117 21.59 16.07 -13.60
C SER A 117 23.06 15.57 -13.59
N SER A 118 23.85 15.94 -12.58
CA SER A 118 25.27 15.59 -12.46
C SER A 118 25.51 14.09 -12.30
N VAL A 119 24.51 13.37 -11.81
CA VAL A 119 24.54 11.92 -11.60
C VAL A 119 23.37 11.25 -12.31
N ARG A 120 23.50 9.94 -12.57
CA ARG A 120 22.40 9.13 -13.08
C ARG A 120 21.30 9.02 -12.02
N ASP A 121 20.05 9.24 -12.46
CA ASP A 121 18.86 9.19 -11.61
C ASP A 121 18.99 10.12 -10.39
N PRO A 122 19.11 11.46 -10.61
CA PRO A 122 19.27 12.40 -9.51
C PRO A 122 17.99 12.45 -8.67
N PHE A 123 18.17 12.70 -7.37
CA PHE A 123 17.04 12.83 -6.47
C PHE A 123 17.31 13.86 -5.39
N ALA A 124 16.20 14.43 -4.93
CA ALA A 124 16.15 15.29 -3.77
C ALA A 124 14.96 14.79 -2.93
N SER A 125 15.20 14.46 -1.67
CA SER A 125 14.14 14.00 -0.77
C SER A 125 14.25 14.62 0.60
N VAL A 126 13.14 14.59 1.32
CA VAL A 126 13.06 14.89 2.74
C VAL A 126 12.48 13.68 3.45
N SER A 127 13.05 13.37 4.60
CA SER A 127 12.83 12.13 5.34
C SER A 127 12.42 12.44 6.77
N LEU A 128 11.37 11.79 7.24
CA LEU A 128 10.88 11.85 8.60
C LEU A 128 10.89 10.46 9.21
N GLN A 129 11.47 10.32 10.40
CA GLN A 129 11.45 9.04 11.12
C GLN A 129 10.03 8.69 11.57
N ALA A 130 9.62 7.44 11.39
CA ALA A 130 8.30 6.95 11.79
C ALA A 130 8.09 7.05 13.32
N SER A 131 9.16 6.96 14.11
CA SER A 131 9.14 7.19 15.57
C SER A 131 8.77 8.63 15.97
N ALA A 132 8.82 9.59 15.04
CA ALA A 132 8.40 10.96 15.28
C ALA A 132 6.88 11.16 15.14
N LEU A 133 6.16 10.16 14.63
CA LEU A 133 4.71 10.22 14.43
C LEU A 133 3.97 10.06 15.76
N PRO A 134 2.81 10.71 15.93
CA PRO A 134 1.99 10.59 17.13
C PRO A 134 1.38 9.19 17.29
N GLU A 135 1.02 8.55 16.17
CA GLU A 135 0.40 7.24 16.10
C GLU A 135 1.25 6.30 15.22
N PRO A 136 1.31 4.99 15.53
CA PRO A 136 2.01 4.05 14.68
C PRO A 136 1.28 3.88 13.34
N LEU A 137 2.06 3.72 12.26
CA LEU A 137 1.53 3.58 10.90
C LEU A 137 0.58 2.37 10.75
N SER A 138 0.68 1.36 11.62
CA SER A 138 -0.19 0.18 11.65
C SER A 138 -1.66 0.48 11.97
N GLU A 139 -1.97 1.65 12.53
CA GLU A 139 -3.35 2.10 12.80
C GLU A 139 -3.96 2.91 11.64
N LEU A 140 -3.18 3.12 10.58
CA LEU A 140 -3.56 3.89 9.42
C LEU A 140 -3.67 2.97 8.20
N LYS A 141 -4.62 3.27 7.33
CA LYS A 141 -4.79 2.56 6.05
C LYS A 141 -4.09 3.29 4.90
N GLY A 142 -3.67 4.53 5.15
CA GLY A 142 -3.02 5.36 4.16
C GLY A 142 -2.64 6.73 4.69
N LEU A 143 -2.15 7.56 3.78
CA LEU A 143 -1.76 8.94 4.02
C LEU A 143 -2.54 9.88 3.11
N VAL A 144 -2.66 11.13 3.53
CA VAL A 144 -3.23 12.22 2.76
C VAL A 144 -2.23 13.36 2.67
N LEU A 145 -1.93 13.79 1.46
CA LEU A 145 -1.24 15.05 1.20
C LEU A 145 -2.26 16.10 0.80
N ASP A 146 -2.36 17.18 1.58
CA ASP A 146 -3.16 18.34 1.21
C ASP A 146 -2.24 19.40 0.57
N ILE A 147 -2.30 19.50 -0.75
CA ILE A 147 -1.41 20.32 -1.58
C ILE A 147 -2.07 21.67 -1.87
N SER A 148 -1.46 22.76 -1.42
CA SER A 148 -1.92 24.12 -1.73
C SER A 148 -1.47 24.59 -3.11
N LYS A 149 -0.22 24.29 -3.48
CA LYS A 149 0.42 24.71 -4.72
C LYS A 149 1.42 23.64 -5.14
N ALA A 150 1.42 23.34 -6.43
CA ALA A 150 2.31 22.38 -7.04
C ALA A 150 2.96 22.98 -8.29
N ASP A 151 4.07 22.40 -8.70
CA ASP A 151 4.80 22.74 -9.93
C ASP A 151 4.47 21.82 -11.12
N GLY A 152 3.55 20.85 -10.94
CA GLY A 152 3.17 19.88 -11.98
C GLY A 152 4.18 18.75 -12.18
N SER A 153 5.25 18.69 -11.37
CA SER A 153 6.25 17.63 -11.46
C SER A 153 5.76 16.30 -10.88
N GLU A 154 6.43 15.21 -11.26
CA GLU A 154 6.26 13.92 -10.61
C GLU A 154 7.04 13.83 -9.29
N TYR A 155 6.37 13.37 -8.25
CA TYR A 155 6.91 13.11 -6.92
C TYR A 155 6.57 11.70 -6.47
N THR A 156 7.26 11.28 -5.41
CA THR A 156 7.05 10.00 -4.76
C THR A 156 6.93 10.22 -3.26
N VAL A 157 5.90 9.63 -2.65
CA VAL A 157 5.90 9.39 -1.20
C VAL A 157 6.40 7.98 -0.95
N GLY A 158 7.46 7.83 -0.15
CA GLY A 158 8.09 6.55 0.13
C GLY A 158 7.97 6.15 1.60
N LEU A 159 8.01 4.84 1.84
CA LEU A 159 8.11 4.20 3.13
C LEU A 159 9.36 3.30 3.09
N ARG A 160 10.37 3.66 3.87
CA ARG A 160 11.59 2.87 4.00
C ARG A 160 11.44 1.90 5.17
N MET A 161 11.55 0.61 4.88
CA MET A 161 11.46 -0.43 5.91
C MET A 161 12.83 -0.84 6.44
N LEU A 162 12.91 -1.10 7.74
CA LEU A 162 14.04 -1.77 8.37
C LEU A 162 14.19 -3.17 7.81
N GLY A 163 15.39 -3.50 7.32
CA GLY A 163 15.72 -4.82 6.81
C GLY A 163 15.08 -5.16 5.45
N ALA A 164 14.56 -4.16 4.73
CA ALA A 164 14.35 -4.31 3.28
C ALA A 164 15.72 -4.41 2.57
N PRO A 165 15.78 -5.07 1.40
CA PRO A 165 17.00 -5.06 0.58
C PRO A 165 17.48 -3.62 0.31
N ALA A 166 18.79 -3.44 0.30
CA ALA A 166 19.41 -2.12 0.21
C ALA A 166 18.88 -1.33 -1.01
N GLY A 167 18.32 -0.14 -0.75
CA GLY A 167 17.82 0.76 -1.78
C GLY A 167 16.36 0.55 -2.21
N ILE A 168 15.68 -0.49 -1.72
CA ILE A 168 14.23 -0.67 -1.97
C ILE A 168 13.43 0.18 -0.98
N GLN A 169 12.50 0.97 -1.50
CA GLN A 169 11.48 1.67 -0.72
C GLN A 169 10.09 1.37 -1.30
N HIS A 170 9.09 1.21 -0.44
CA HIS A 170 7.70 1.14 -0.88
C HIS A 170 7.24 2.54 -1.19
N ALA A 171 6.77 2.80 -2.40
CA ALA A 171 6.56 4.13 -2.90
C ALA A 171 5.24 4.27 -3.65
N PHE A 172 4.61 5.42 -3.46
CA PHE A 172 3.46 5.89 -4.22
C PHE A 172 3.89 7.05 -5.10
N LYS A 173 3.83 6.86 -6.42
CA LYS A 173 4.19 7.87 -7.41
C LYS A 173 2.96 8.69 -7.82
N PHE A 174 3.10 10.01 -7.89
CA PHE A 174 2.01 10.91 -8.28
C PHE A 174 2.54 12.14 -9.02
N THR A 175 1.70 12.76 -9.84
CA THR A 175 1.93 14.08 -10.41
C THR A 175 1.37 15.13 -9.46
N ALA A 176 2.15 16.12 -9.09
CA ALA A 176 1.73 17.10 -8.10
C ALA A 176 0.70 18.08 -8.70
N GLU A 177 -0.49 18.09 -8.10
CA GLU A 177 -1.59 19.01 -8.42
C GLU A 177 -2.15 19.59 -7.11
N ALA A 178 -2.71 20.80 -7.16
CA ALA A 178 -3.34 21.40 -5.99
C ALA A 178 -4.63 20.67 -5.64
N GLY A 179 -4.77 20.24 -4.39
CA GLY A 179 -5.90 19.43 -3.94
C GLY A 179 -5.52 18.45 -2.84
N ARG A 180 -6.42 17.51 -2.56
CA ARG A 180 -6.23 16.47 -1.54
C ARG A 180 -5.90 15.15 -2.24
N LEU A 181 -4.70 14.64 -2.02
CA LEU A 181 -4.23 13.38 -2.57
C LEU A 181 -4.29 12.31 -1.47
N GLU A 182 -5.15 11.31 -1.65
CA GLU A 182 -5.26 10.15 -0.77
C GLU A 182 -4.43 8.98 -1.31
N MET A 183 -3.64 8.34 -0.45
CA MET A 183 -2.71 7.27 -0.82
C MET A 183 -2.89 6.11 0.16
N CYS A 184 -3.56 5.03 -0.27
CA CYS A 184 -3.70 3.83 0.54
C CYS A 184 -2.40 3.02 0.54
N PHE A 185 -2.02 2.43 1.67
CA PHE A 185 -0.75 1.67 1.78
C PHE A 185 -0.71 0.44 0.87
N ARG A 186 -1.84 -0.18 0.59
CA ARG A 186 -2.00 -1.24 -0.43
C ARG A 186 -1.57 -0.84 -1.84
N ASP A 187 -1.55 0.46 -2.16
CA ASP A 187 -1.21 0.95 -3.49
C ASP A 187 0.28 1.35 -3.58
N PHE A 188 1.05 1.22 -2.49
CA PHE A 188 2.49 1.46 -2.48
C PHE A 188 3.23 0.27 -3.10
N GLN A 189 4.07 0.55 -4.09
CA GLN A 189 4.82 -0.46 -4.82
C GLN A 189 6.28 -0.47 -4.38
N PRO A 190 6.96 -1.63 -4.31
CA PRO A 190 8.38 -1.66 -4.06
C PRO A 190 9.13 -1.00 -5.23
N MET A 191 9.91 0.04 -4.95
CA MET A 191 10.69 0.77 -5.95
C MET A 191 12.16 0.81 -5.58
N LEU A 192 13.01 0.59 -6.59
CA LEU A 192 14.46 0.79 -6.52
C LEU A 192 14.83 1.88 -7.52
N GLN A 193 15.39 2.99 -7.03
CA GLN A 193 15.81 4.12 -7.89
C GLN A 193 14.70 4.61 -8.85
N GLY A 194 13.45 4.65 -8.37
CA GLY A 194 12.29 5.10 -9.16
C GLY A 194 11.68 4.04 -10.09
N ARG A 195 12.16 2.79 -10.03
CA ARG A 195 11.64 1.68 -10.85
C ARG A 195 10.94 0.65 -9.98
N VAL A 196 9.72 0.31 -10.35
CA VAL A 196 8.92 -0.74 -9.71
C VAL A 196 9.64 -2.07 -9.81
N GLN A 197 9.75 -2.77 -8.68
CA GLN A 197 10.32 -4.10 -8.58
C GLN A 197 9.23 -5.17 -8.65
N PRO A 198 9.55 -6.38 -9.13
CA PRO A 198 8.62 -7.51 -9.10
C PRO A 198 8.14 -7.82 -7.67
N ASP A 199 6.87 -8.16 -7.54
CA ASP A 199 6.10 -8.21 -6.28
C ASP A 199 6.50 -9.35 -5.31
N ASP A 200 7.40 -10.26 -5.70
CA ASP A 200 7.48 -11.60 -5.10
C ASP A 200 8.14 -11.66 -3.70
N GLU A 201 8.88 -10.62 -3.27
CA GLU A 201 9.66 -10.71 -2.01
C GLU A 201 9.52 -9.53 -1.04
N THR A 202 8.84 -8.44 -1.41
CA THR A 202 8.84 -7.21 -0.61
C THR A 202 7.44 -6.71 -0.33
N ARG A 203 6.70 -7.43 0.51
CA ARG A 203 5.43 -6.92 1.06
C ARG A 203 5.71 -5.74 2.02
N LEU A 204 4.92 -4.68 1.92
CA LEU A 204 4.94 -3.58 2.88
C LEU A 204 4.45 -4.08 4.25
N VAL A 205 5.30 -3.94 5.27
CA VAL A 205 5.00 -4.25 6.68
C VAL A 205 5.13 -2.95 7.47
N LEU A 206 4.00 -2.37 7.86
CA LEU A 206 3.92 -1.03 8.44
C LEU A 206 4.69 -0.91 9.76
N GLU A 207 4.71 -1.98 10.56
CA GLU A 207 5.46 -2.06 11.82
C GLU A 207 6.98 -2.01 11.63
N ARG A 208 7.46 -2.29 10.41
CA ARG A 208 8.88 -2.25 10.05
C ARG A 208 9.27 -0.94 9.35
N VAL A 209 8.33 -0.02 9.11
CA VAL A 209 8.64 1.26 8.48
C VAL A 209 9.42 2.14 9.45
N GLU A 210 10.62 2.57 9.03
CA GLU A 210 11.49 3.44 9.84
C GLU A 210 11.36 4.90 9.46
N SER A 211 11.04 5.21 8.21
CA SER A 211 10.92 6.59 7.76
C SER A 211 9.94 6.73 6.59
N ILE A 212 9.31 7.91 6.56
CA ILE A 212 8.48 8.40 5.46
C ILE A 212 9.31 9.41 4.67
N THR A 213 9.31 9.29 3.35
CA THR A 213 10.03 10.18 2.45
C THR A 213 9.07 10.91 1.52
N ILE A 214 9.38 12.16 1.21
CA ILE A 214 8.82 12.88 0.06
C ILE A 214 10.00 13.15 -0.87
N GLN A 215 9.92 12.63 -2.09
CA GLN A 215 11.05 12.60 -3.02
C GLN A 215 10.66 13.15 -4.38
N LYS A 216 11.49 14.04 -4.91
CA LYS A 216 11.50 14.44 -6.31
C LYS A 216 12.55 13.61 -7.04
N HIS A 217 12.14 12.99 -8.14
CA HIS A 217 13.04 12.30 -9.07
C HIS A 217 13.40 13.21 -10.24
N GLY A 218 14.59 13.03 -10.78
CA GLY A 218 15.00 13.65 -12.04
C GLY A 218 14.09 13.24 -13.20
N SER A 219 13.55 14.23 -13.88
CA SER A 219 13.01 14.10 -15.23
C SER A 219 14.18 13.95 -16.22
N ASN A 220 13.95 13.44 -17.44
CA ASN A 220 14.89 13.61 -18.56
C ASN A 220 14.92 15.09 -19.02
N GLY A 221 15.27 16.01 -18.11
CA GLY A 221 15.15 17.45 -18.23
C GLY A 221 16.52 18.17 -18.16
N PRO A 222 16.51 19.51 -18.08
CA PRO A 222 17.72 20.32 -18.01
C PRO A 222 18.55 20.03 -16.76
N SER A 223 19.82 20.42 -16.80
CA SER A 223 20.80 20.03 -15.78
C SER A 223 20.55 20.59 -14.39
N HIS A 224 19.76 21.65 -14.25
CA HIS A 224 19.34 22.22 -12.97
C HIS A 224 17.84 22.55 -13.02
N GLU A 225 17.01 21.75 -12.36
CA GLU A 225 15.56 21.93 -12.34
C GLU A 225 15.10 22.32 -10.93
N PRO A 226 14.60 23.56 -10.72
CA PRO A 226 13.98 23.91 -9.45
C PRO A 226 12.64 23.19 -9.31
N PHE A 227 12.32 22.76 -8.10
CA PHE A 227 11.03 22.16 -7.79
C PHE A 227 10.44 22.78 -6.52
N SER A 228 9.11 22.83 -6.43
CA SER A 228 8.40 23.35 -5.26
C SER A 228 7.02 22.69 -5.12
N LEU A 229 6.81 22.11 -3.93
CA LEU A 229 5.56 21.50 -3.52
C LEU A 229 5.14 22.10 -2.17
N VAL A 230 4.03 22.84 -2.16
CA VAL A 230 3.54 23.53 -0.96
C VAL A 230 2.36 22.78 -0.36
N LEU A 231 2.52 22.34 0.88
CA LEU A 231 1.58 21.49 1.62
C LEU A 231 0.87 22.30 2.71
N ARG A 232 -0.46 22.14 2.79
CA ARG A 232 -1.28 22.58 3.93
C ARG A 232 -1.15 21.60 5.10
N SER A 233 -1.11 20.31 4.80
CA SER A 233 -0.97 19.24 5.82
C SER A 233 -0.53 17.91 5.21
N VAL A 234 0.00 17.04 6.08
CA VAL A 234 0.19 15.60 5.83
C VAL A 234 -0.54 14.85 6.94
N CYS A 235 -1.50 14.01 6.58
CA CYS A 235 -2.41 13.36 7.54
C CYS A 235 -2.47 11.86 7.33
N GLY A 236 -2.84 11.13 8.38
CA GLY A 236 -3.12 9.71 8.31
C GLY A 236 -4.60 9.48 7.97
N ILE A 237 -4.89 8.46 7.16
CA ILE A 237 -6.26 7.98 7.00
C ILE A 237 -6.50 6.90 8.06
N PRO A 238 -7.40 7.13 9.03
CA PRO A 238 -7.62 6.16 10.09
C PRO A 238 -8.22 4.86 9.57
N GLY A 239 -7.88 3.76 10.23
CA GLY A 239 -8.39 2.43 9.96
C GLY A 239 -7.28 1.48 9.51
N ARG A 240 -7.58 0.18 9.46
CA ARG A 240 -6.66 -0.83 8.96
C ARG A 240 -7.23 -1.40 7.66
N ASP A 241 -6.37 -1.69 6.69
CA ASP A 241 -6.80 -2.44 5.51
C ASP A 241 -7.29 -3.81 5.97
N LEU A 242 -8.60 -4.05 5.87
CA LEU A 242 -9.17 -5.36 6.10
C LEU A 242 -8.56 -6.32 5.06
N PRO A 243 -8.17 -7.54 5.46
CA PRO A 243 -7.75 -8.53 4.47
C PRO A 243 -8.85 -8.67 3.41
N PRO A 244 -8.48 -8.85 2.13
CA PRO A 244 -9.48 -9.01 1.07
C PRO A 244 -10.45 -10.12 1.51
N PRO A 245 -11.76 -9.92 1.33
CA PRO A 245 -12.73 -10.94 1.71
C PRO A 245 -12.31 -12.25 1.07
N PRO A 246 -12.38 -13.39 1.81
CA PRO A 246 -11.98 -14.67 1.25
C PRO A 246 -12.72 -14.88 -0.08
N PRO A 247 -12.04 -15.43 -1.11
CA PRO A 247 -12.70 -15.70 -2.38
C PRO A 247 -13.99 -16.47 -2.10
N PRO A 248 -15.11 -16.13 -2.76
CA PRO A 248 -16.38 -16.76 -2.48
C PRO A 248 -16.20 -18.27 -2.51
N ALA A 249 -16.66 -18.97 -1.47
CA ALA A 249 -16.58 -20.42 -1.37
C ALA A 249 -16.99 -21.01 -2.73
N ARG A 250 -16.11 -21.84 -3.32
CA ARG A 250 -16.35 -22.43 -4.65
C ARG A 250 -17.73 -23.08 -4.61
N LYS A 251 -18.70 -22.47 -5.30
CA LYS A 251 -20.07 -22.99 -5.40
C LYS A 251 -19.97 -24.36 -6.05
N THR A 252 -20.16 -25.37 -5.24
CA THR A 252 -20.24 -26.74 -5.69
C THR A 252 -21.62 -26.96 -6.26
N LYS A 253 -21.69 -27.33 -7.54
CA LYS A 253 -22.94 -27.19 -8.30
C LYS A 253 -23.75 -28.48 -8.36
N TRP A 254 -23.13 -29.64 -8.13
CA TRP A 254 -23.87 -30.89 -7.89
C TRP A 254 -23.06 -31.92 -7.10
N THR A 255 -23.76 -32.78 -6.37
CA THR A 255 -23.20 -33.90 -5.60
C THR A 255 -23.58 -35.20 -6.29
N CYS A 256 -22.60 -36.05 -6.57
CA CYS A 256 -22.82 -37.34 -7.20
C CYS A 256 -23.66 -38.24 -6.30
N ARG A 257 -24.82 -38.70 -6.80
CA ARG A 257 -25.74 -39.57 -6.05
C ARG A 257 -25.14 -40.95 -5.75
N ALA A 258 -24.25 -41.45 -6.61
CA ALA A 258 -23.64 -42.77 -6.42
C ALA A 258 -22.56 -42.83 -5.32
N CYS A 259 -21.75 -41.76 -5.14
CA CYS A 259 -20.57 -41.80 -4.26
C CYS A 259 -20.39 -40.57 -3.36
N GLY A 260 -21.33 -39.62 -3.39
CA GLY A 260 -21.32 -38.40 -2.59
C GLY A 260 -20.26 -37.36 -2.99
N THR A 261 -19.51 -37.58 -4.07
CA THR A 261 -18.46 -36.64 -4.50
C THR A 261 -19.04 -35.38 -5.09
N MET A 262 -18.47 -34.24 -4.70
CA MET A 262 -18.88 -32.93 -5.14
C MET A 262 -18.20 -32.56 -6.46
N ASN A 263 -18.97 -32.20 -7.48
CA ASN A 263 -18.46 -31.94 -8.83
C ASN A 263 -18.77 -30.50 -9.28
N PHE A 264 -18.04 -30.06 -10.31
CA PHE A 264 -18.28 -28.78 -10.98
C PHE A 264 -19.44 -28.91 -11.98
N ASP A 265 -20.09 -27.79 -12.26
CA ASP A 265 -21.25 -27.73 -13.18
C ASP A 265 -20.90 -28.06 -14.63
N SER A 266 -19.66 -27.78 -15.03
CA SER A 266 -19.13 -28.11 -16.35
C SER A 266 -18.83 -29.61 -16.51
N SER A 267 -18.96 -30.39 -15.45
CA SER A 267 -18.73 -31.83 -15.47
C SER A 267 -20.06 -32.55 -15.57
N ASP A 268 -20.28 -33.22 -16.70
CA ASP A 268 -21.44 -34.11 -16.91
C ASP A 268 -21.23 -35.50 -16.29
N SER A 269 -20.02 -35.80 -15.82
CA SER A 269 -19.66 -37.04 -15.14
C SER A 269 -18.95 -36.79 -13.82
N CYS A 270 -19.09 -37.73 -12.88
CA CYS A 270 -18.46 -37.64 -11.59
C CYS A 270 -16.94 -37.83 -11.71
N THR A 271 -16.18 -36.90 -11.15
CA THR A 271 -14.71 -36.94 -11.14
C THR A 271 -14.13 -38.11 -10.35
N ARG A 272 -14.87 -38.70 -9.41
CA ARG A 272 -14.42 -39.87 -8.62
C ARG A 272 -14.81 -41.21 -9.23
N CYS A 273 -16.07 -41.37 -9.64
CA CYS A 273 -16.59 -42.68 -10.08
C CYS A 273 -17.04 -42.73 -11.54
N GLY A 274 -17.02 -41.61 -12.26
CA GLY A 274 -17.43 -41.52 -13.66
C GLY A 274 -18.95 -41.52 -13.91
N GLU A 275 -19.78 -41.72 -12.88
CA GLU A 275 -21.24 -41.75 -13.06
C GLU A 275 -21.75 -40.42 -13.62
N GLY A 276 -22.58 -40.50 -14.66
CA GLY A 276 -23.19 -39.33 -15.30
C GLY A 276 -24.13 -38.58 -14.36
N ARG A 277 -24.17 -37.25 -14.49
CA ARG A 277 -25.01 -36.36 -13.66
C ARG A 277 -26.49 -36.71 -13.71
N TYR A 278 -26.98 -37.17 -14.87
CA TYR A 278 -28.40 -37.47 -15.14
C TYR A 278 -28.67 -38.97 -15.36
N ALA A 279 -27.72 -39.84 -15.01
CA ALA A 279 -27.78 -41.26 -15.35
C ALA A 279 -29.00 -42.00 -14.78
N GLU A 280 -29.58 -41.54 -13.67
CA GLU A 280 -30.82 -42.11 -13.11
C GLU A 280 -32.06 -41.69 -13.92
N GLU A 281 -32.12 -40.42 -14.32
CA GLU A 281 -33.21 -39.86 -15.13
C GLU A 281 -33.21 -40.46 -16.54
N GLU A 282 -32.03 -40.68 -17.13
CA GLU A 282 -31.88 -41.35 -18.42
C GLU A 282 -32.33 -42.82 -18.36
N ARG A 283 -32.00 -43.54 -17.26
CA ARG A 283 -32.49 -44.91 -17.03
C ARG A 283 -33.99 -44.94 -16.82
N ALA A 284 -34.54 -44.01 -16.05
CA ALA A 284 -35.98 -43.90 -15.81
C ALA A 284 -36.74 -43.54 -17.09
N ALA A 285 -36.23 -42.61 -17.90
CA ALA A 285 -36.79 -42.25 -19.20
C ALA A 285 -36.77 -43.42 -20.17
N SER A 286 -35.66 -44.18 -20.21
CA SER A 286 -35.55 -45.39 -21.03
C SER A 286 -36.55 -46.47 -20.58
N ALA A 287 -36.67 -46.71 -19.28
CA ALA A 287 -37.64 -47.65 -18.73
C ALA A 287 -39.10 -47.22 -18.99
N ALA A 288 -39.39 -45.92 -18.92
CA ALA A 288 -40.70 -45.37 -19.25
C ALA A 288 -41.02 -45.52 -20.75
N ALA A 289 -40.05 -45.29 -21.63
CA ALA A 289 -40.19 -45.52 -23.07
C ALA A 289 -40.46 -47.01 -23.39
N ASP A 290 -39.75 -47.92 -22.72
CA ASP A 290 -39.99 -49.36 -22.84
C ASP A 290 -41.37 -49.77 -22.32
N ALA A 291 -41.82 -49.20 -21.20
CA ALA A 291 -43.15 -49.43 -20.66
C ALA A 291 -44.25 -48.91 -21.62
N ALA A 292 -44.07 -47.72 -22.19
CA ALA A 292 -44.97 -47.15 -23.18
C ALA A 292 -45.03 -48.01 -24.46
N ARG A 293 -43.87 -48.53 -24.92
CA ARG A 293 -43.83 -49.47 -26.05
C ARG A 293 -44.60 -50.76 -25.76
N LYS A 294 -44.53 -51.29 -24.54
CA LYS A 294 -45.29 -52.48 -24.12
C LYS A 294 -46.80 -52.22 -24.00
N GLN A 295 -47.21 -50.96 -23.80
CA GLN A 295 -48.62 -50.55 -23.69
C GLN A 295 -49.31 -50.27 -25.04
N GLN A 296 -48.67 -50.53 -26.19
CA GLN A 296 -49.32 -50.40 -27.49
C GLN A 296 -50.71 -51.08 -27.50
N VAL A 297 -51.73 -50.29 -27.84
CA VAL A 297 -53.15 -50.58 -27.62
C VAL A 297 -53.55 -51.89 -28.29
N LYS A 298 -53.88 -52.89 -27.47
CA LYS A 298 -54.51 -54.13 -27.93
C LYS A 298 -55.90 -53.79 -28.46
N TRP A 299 -56.19 -54.14 -29.71
CA TRP A 299 -57.54 -53.99 -30.26
C TRP A 299 -58.32 -55.29 -30.04
N GLU A 300 -59.62 -55.18 -29.84
CA GLU A 300 -60.49 -56.33 -29.62
C GLU A 300 -61.26 -56.65 -30.90
N CYS A 301 -61.28 -57.92 -31.30
CA CYS A 301 -61.95 -58.33 -32.52
C CYS A 301 -63.48 -58.20 -32.37
N GLY A 302 -64.12 -57.39 -33.22
CA GLY A 302 -65.58 -57.24 -33.22
C GLY A 302 -66.34 -58.53 -33.53
N ALA A 303 -65.73 -59.51 -34.21
CA ALA A 303 -66.37 -60.77 -34.57
C ALA A 303 -66.33 -61.83 -33.46
N CYS A 304 -65.25 -61.88 -32.66
CA CYS A 304 -65.05 -62.95 -31.67
C CYS A 304 -64.64 -62.48 -30.26
N GLY A 305 -64.56 -61.17 -30.05
CA GLY A 305 -64.19 -60.54 -28.78
C GLY A 305 -62.74 -60.74 -28.36
N GLN A 306 -61.88 -61.28 -29.24
CA GLN A 306 -60.53 -61.61 -28.83
C GLN A 306 -59.55 -60.44 -29.00
N LYS A 307 -58.72 -60.21 -27.98
CA LYS A 307 -57.74 -59.12 -27.95
C LYS A 307 -56.50 -59.49 -28.77
N ASN A 308 -56.18 -58.66 -29.73
CA ASN A 308 -55.05 -58.81 -30.64
C ASN A 308 -53.94 -57.80 -30.30
N PHE A 309 -52.73 -58.07 -30.77
CA PHE A 309 -51.63 -57.12 -30.66
C PHE A 309 -51.92 -55.88 -31.51
N ALA A 310 -51.44 -54.71 -31.06
CA ALA A 310 -51.62 -53.44 -31.78
C ALA A 310 -51.11 -53.48 -33.22
N SER A 311 -50.10 -54.31 -33.51
CA SER A 311 -49.49 -54.52 -34.81
C SER A 311 -50.21 -55.51 -35.71
N ALA A 312 -51.17 -56.29 -35.19
CA ALA A 312 -51.91 -57.26 -35.99
C ALA A 312 -52.98 -56.55 -36.82
N SER A 313 -52.98 -56.77 -38.13
CA SER A 313 -54.03 -56.30 -39.06
C SER A 313 -55.25 -57.23 -39.07
N GLU A 314 -55.09 -58.46 -38.57
CA GLU A 314 -56.11 -59.51 -38.55
C GLU A 314 -56.15 -60.19 -37.17
N CYS A 315 -57.31 -60.74 -36.81
CA CYS A 315 -57.49 -61.41 -35.53
C CYS A 315 -56.76 -62.75 -35.49
N TYR A 316 -55.88 -62.96 -34.50
CA TYR A 316 -55.08 -64.18 -34.41
C TYR A 316 -55.93 -65.46 -34.23
N LYS A 317 -57.15 -65.32 -33.69
CA LYS A 317 -58.04 -66.44 -33.37
C LYS A 317 -58.97 -66.81 -34.53
N CYS A 318 -59.43 -65.83 -35.32
CA CYS A 318 -60.48 -66.05 -36.32
C CYS A 318 -60.18 -65.48 -37.72
N GLY A 319 -59.05 -64.78 -37.90
CA GLY A 319 -58.65 -64.18 -39.17
C GLY A 319 -59.43 -62.94 -39.60
N ALA A 320 -60.44 -62.50 -38.83
CA ALA A 320 -61.21 -61.31 -39.18
C ALA A 320 -60.32 -60.05 -39.21
N PRO A 321 -60.47 -59.15 -40.21
CA PRO A 321 -59.68 -57.94 -40.29
C PRO A 321 -59.99 -57.00 -39.12
N ARG A 322 -59.04 -56.12 -38.80
CA ARG A 322 -59.25 -55.05 -37.84
C ARG A 322 -60.26 -54.04 -38.40
N GLY A 323 -61.50 -54.15 -37.92
CA GLY A 323 -62.61 -53.23 -38.21
C GLY A 323 -62.62 -52.01 -37.30
#